data_AF-A0A1I1Z926-F1
#
_entry.id   AF-A0A1I1Z926-F1
#
_cell.length_a   1.000
_cell.length_b   1.000
_cell.length_c   1.000
_cell.angle_alpha   90.00
_cell.angle_beta   90.00
_cell.angle_gamma   90.00
#
_symmetry.space_group_name_H-M   'P 1'
#
loop_
_entity.id
_entity.type
_entity.pdbx_description
1 polymer ?
#
loop_
_entity_poly.entity_id
_entity_poly.type
_entity_poly.pdbx_seq_one_letter_code
_entity_poly.pdbx_strand_id
1 'polypeptide(L)'
;MTDGGGNLPASVLPEPPDRTDAAELPEADRTRPPRRTLRHDGPAELFESLPEIARLTQHRPRPGDTTRSYLTRLRQSATPEEAITFAAFAAEPRTAIWWGHACLSPGAGQAVPDADRAMMGLVRDWLLHPDESHRWATMQAALFATRRSPAVLLGLAVGWSGGPPAPNDPAPAPRWRQPQALNAAVLSQLAETPSDVRRGRLQDYVDAAAALFGVR
;
A
#
# COMPACT_ATOMS: atom_id res chain seq x y z
N MET A 1 81.55 -44.73 -17.49
CA MET A 1 81.86 -43.34 -17.89
C MET A 1 80.86 -42.97 -18.98
N THR A 2 79.59 -42.88 -18.57
CA THR A 2 78.75 -41.66 -18.47
C THR A 2 78.12 -41.26 -19.80
N ASP A 3 76.80 -41.49 -19.81
CA ASP A 3 75.74 -41.00 -20.70
C ASP A 3 75.84 -39.53 -21.09
N GLY A 4 75.17 -39.20 -22.21
CA GLY A 4 74.84 -37.84 -22.58
C GLY A 4 74.12 -37.73 -23.92
N GLY A 5 72.90 -38.28 -24.02
CA GLY A 5 72.02 -38.10 -25.17
C GLY A 5 71.45 -36.68 -25.22
N GLY A 6 71.75 -35.95 -26.30
CA GLY A 6 71.25 -34.59 -26.54
C GLY A 6 69.88 -34.60 -27.24
N ASN A 7 68.88 -34.07 -26.56
CA ASN A 7 67.51 -33.89 -27.04
C ASN A 7 67.32 -32.45 -27.59
N LEU A 8 66.66 -32.34 -28.75
CA LEU A 8 66.30 -31.08 -29.42
C LEU A 8 65.14 -30.38 -28.68
N PRO A 9 65.09 -29.03 -28.65
CA PRO A 9 64.06 -28.31 -27.90
C PRO A 9 62.69 -28.32 -28.58
N ALA A 10 61.66 -28.46 -27.74
CA ALA A 10 60.25 -28.57 -28.08
C ALA A 10 59.65 -27.29 -28.68
N SER A 11 58.63 -27.48 -29.53
CA SER A 11 57.76 -26.46 -30.09
C SER A 11 57.16 -25.55 -29.01
N VAL A 12 57.29 -24.24 -29.22
CA VAL A 12 56.58 -23.20 -28.47
C VAL A 12 55.09 -23.27 -28.80
N LEU A 13 54.29 -23.76 -27.85
CA LEU A 13 52.84 -23.56 -27.84
C LEU A 13 52.54 -22.11 -27.38
N PRO A 14 51.51 -21.45 -27.93
CA PRO A 14 51.06 -20.15 -27.41
C PRO A 14 50.43 -20.29 -26.02
N GLU A 15 50.70 -19.31 -25.16
CA GLU A 15 50.19 -19.23 -23.79
C GLU A 15 48.65 -19.17 -23.72
N PRO A 16 48.03 -19.75 -22.68
CA PRO A 16 46.58 -19.68 -22.49
C PRO A 16 46.11 -18.26 -22.17
N PRO A 17 44.91 -17.85 -22.60
CA PRO A 17 44.39 -16.52 -22.30
C PRO A 17 44.16 -16.33 -20.80
N ASP A 18 44.46 -15.10 -20.37
CA ASP A 18 44.34 -14.57 -19.02
C ASP A 18 42.98 -14.89 -18.39
N ARG A 19 43.01 -15.55 -17.22
CA ARG A 19 41.83 -15.81 -16.39
C ARG A 19 41.51 -14.56 -15.57
N THR A 20 41.04 -13.48 -16.18
CA THR A 20 40.35 -12.39 -15.45
C THR A 20 39.48 -11.59 -16.42
N ASP A 21 38.26 -12.08 -16.62
CA ASP A 21 37.03 -11.26 -16.61
C ASP A 21 35.87 -12.24 -16.72
N ALA A 22 35.62 -12.93 -15.60
CA ALA A 22 34.36 -13.59 -15.38
C ALA A 22 33.31 -12.48 -15.41
N ALA A 23 32.46 -12.51 -16.45
CA ALA A 23 31.27 -11.70 -16.54
C ALA A 23 30.59 -11.66 -15.17
N GLU A 24 30.51 -10.47 -14.58
CA GLU A 24 29.71 -10.22 -13.39
C GLU A 24 28.27 -10.63 -13.71
N LEU A 25 27.91 -11.82 -13.25
CA LEU A 25 26.51 -12.22 -13.16
C LEU A 25 25.81 -11.17 -12.31
N PRO A 26 24.69 -10.59 -12.77
CA PRO A 26 24.00 -9.55 -12.01
C PRO A 26 23.65 -10.09 -10.62
N GLU A 27 24.22 -9.43 -9.62
CA GLU A 27 24.04 -9.68 -8.20
C GLU A 27 22.55 -9.76 -7.86
N ALA A 28 22.12 -10.98 -7.56
CA ALA A 28 21.00 -11.34 -6.69
C ALA A 28 19.67 -10.62 -6.99
N ASP A 29 18.63 -11.32 -7.43
CA ASP A 29 17.86 -12.22 -6.55
C ASP A 29 17.94 -11.87 -5.06
N ARG A 30 17.85 -10.58 -4.73
CA ARG A 30 17.50 -10.12 -3.40
C ARG A 30 16.08 -10.62 -3.20
N THR A 31 15.94 -11.70 -2.45
CA THR A 31 14.69 -12.16 -1.86
C THR A 31 13.94 -10.93 -1.37
N ARG A 32 13.03 -10.41 -2.19
CA ARG A 32 12.23 -9.24 -1.81
C ARG A 32 11.43 -9.75 -0.62
N PRO A 33 11.60 -9.16 0.58
CA PRO A 33 10.85 -9.62 1.73
C PRO A 33 9.37 -9.64 1.34
N PRO A 34 8.60 -10.67 1.74
CA PRO A 34 7.20 -10.77 1.38
C PRO A 34 6.54 -9.46 1.75
N ARG A 35 5.88 -8.84 0.77
CA ARG A 35 5.18 -7.56 0.99
C ARG A 35 4.10 -7.83 2.03
N ARG A 36 4.34 -7.42 3.28
CA ARG A 36 3.31 -7.47 4.32
C ARG A 36 2.14 -6.63 3.81
N THR A 37 0.94 -7.19 3.84
CA THR A 37 -0.29 -6.48 3.49
C THR A 37 -0.91 -5.80 4.71
N LEU A 38 -0.53 -6.24 5.90
CA LEU A 38 -1.00 -5.77 7.21
C LEU A 38 0.14 -5.12 8.00
N ARG A 39 -0.19 -4.11 8.79
CA ARG A 39 0.73 -3.41 9.71
C ARG A 39 1.11 -4.23 10.93
N HIS A 40 0.13 -4.96 11.46
CA HIS A 40 0.21 -5.74 12.69
C HIS A 40 -0.35 -7.14 12.45
N ASP A 41 0.12 -8.10 13.24
CA ASP A 41 -0.26 -9.51 13.06
C ASP A 41 -1.69 -9.77 13.56
N GLY A 42 -2.20 -8.91 14.45
CA GLY A 42 -3.56 -8.98 14.96
C GLY A 42 -4.20 -7.63 15.26
N PRO A 43 -5.54 -7.62 15.42
CA PRO A 43 -6.31 -6.41 15.68
C PRO A 43 -6.06 -5.85 17.09
N ALA A 44 -5.75 -6.67 18.10
CA ALA A 44 -5.43 -6.18 19.44
C ALA A 44 -4.14 -5.32 19.42
N GLU A 45 -3.09 -5.84 18.79
CA GLU A 45 -1.82 -5.14 18.60
C GLU A 45 -1.99 -3.82 17.81
N LEU A 46 -2.84 -3.83 16.78
CA LEU A 46 -3.20 -2.61 16.03
C LEU A 46 -3.84 -1.54 16.93
N PHE A 47 -4.77 -1.93 17.80
CA PHE A 47 -5.45 -0.99 18.70
C PHE A 47 -4.50 -0.44 19.78
N GLU A 48 -3.51 -1.22 20.20
CA GLU A 48 -2.46 -0.79 21.12
C GLU A 48 -1.48 0.18 20.45
N SER A 49 -1.09 -0.09 19.19
CA SER A 49 -0.12 0.73 18.46
C SER A 49 -0.71 2.02 17.88
N LEU A 50 -1.99 2.02 17.52
CA LEU A 50 -2.73 3.13 16.93
C LEU A 50 -4.05 3.36 17.70
N PRO A 51 -4.00 3.86 18.96
CA PRO A 51 -5.18 4.01 19.81
C PRO A 51 -6.24 4.95 19.22
N GLU A 52 -5.90 5.77 18.23
CA GLU A 52 -6.85 6.62 17.51
C GLU A 52 -7.96 5.83 16.82
N ILE A 53 -7.74 4.58 16.41
CA ILE A 53 -8.79 3.73 15.83
C ILE A 53 -9.94 3.48 16.81
N ALA A 54 -9.64 3.42 18.11
CA ALA A 54 -10.63 3.23 19.17
C ALA A 54 -11.56 4.44 19.33
N ARG A 55 -11.16 5.62 18.83
CA ARG A 55 -12.02 6.82 18.79
C ARG A 55 -13.02 6.79 17.64
N LEU A 56 -12.78 5.95 16.64
CA LEU A 56 -13.58 5.84 15.41
C LEU A 56 -14.45 4.58 15.37
N THR A 57 -14.36 3.72 16.38
CA THR A 57 -15.04 2.42 16.44
C THR A 57 -15.60 2.17 17.83
N GLN A 58 -16.73 1.48 17.91
CA GLN A 58 -17.30 1.02 19.18
C GLN A 58 -16.90 -0.43 19.49
N HIS A 59 -16.87 -1.29 18.47
CA HIS A 59 -16.43 -2.67 18.67
C HIS A 59 -14.94 -2.72 19.00
N ARG A 60 -14.56 -3.63 19.90
CA ARG A 60 -13.17 -3.88 20.29
C ARG A 60 -12.73 -5.29 19.89
N PRO A 61 -11.45 -5.48 19.55
CA PRO A 61 -10.89 -6.81 19.37
C PRO A 61 -10.97 -7.60 20.69
N ARG A 62 -11.23 -8.90 20.59
CA ARG A 62 -11.18 -9.82 21.73
C ARG A 62 -9.79 -10.46 21.80
N PRO A 63 -9.35 -10.94 22.98
CA PRO A 63 -8.14 -11.75 23.08
C PRO A 63 -8.20 -12.94 22.11
N GLY A 64 -7.15 -13.13 21.30
CA GLY A 64 -7.09 -14.19 20.29
C GLY A 64 -7.85 -13.94 18.99
N ASP A 65 -8.50 -12.77 18.81
CA ASP A 65 -9.07 -12.42 17.50
C ASP A 65 -7.96 -12.38 16.44
N THR A 66 -8.20 -13.08 15.34
CA THR A 66 -7.43 -12.89 14.10
C THR A 66 -8.00 -11.71 13.32
N THR A 67 -7.23 -11.11 12.42
CA THR A 67 -7.73 -10.08 11.48
C THR A 67 -9.01 -10.55 10.76
N ARG A 68 -9.04 -11.83 10.36
CA ARG A 68 -10.20 -12.46 9.72
C ARG A 68 -11.43 -12.52 10.63
N SER A 69 -11.28 -13.07 11.85
CA SER A 69 -12.41 -13.25 12.76
C SER A 69 -12.97 -11.90 13.20
N TYR A 70 -12.09 -10.92 13.43
CA TYR A 70 -12.49 -9.57 13.78
C TYR A 70 -13.23 -8.87 12.64
N LEU A 71 -12.68 -8.88 11.43
CA LEU A 71 -13.34 -8.30 10.25
C LEU A 71 -14.71 -8.95 10.00
N THR A 72 -14.80 -10.28 10.10
CA THR A 72 -16.06 -11.02 9.94
C THR A 72 -17.10 -10.60 10.98
N ARG A 73 -16.68 -10.41 12.23
CA ARG A 73 -17.55 -9.94 13.32
C ARG A 73 -18.04 -8.51 13.09
N LEU A 74 -17.17 -7.62 12.61
CA LEU A 74 -17.57 -6.25 12.27
C LEU A 74 -18.61 -6.23 11.14
N ARG A 75 -18.43 -7.06 10.10
CA ARG A 75 -19.39 -7.20 8.99
C ARG A 75 -20.78 -7.63 9.44
N GLN A 76 -20.87 -8.45 10.47
CA GLN A 76 -22.12 -9.00 11.00
C GLN A 76 -22.70 -8.14 12.13
N SER A 77 -22.04 -7.03 12.49
CA SER A 77 -22.48 -6.16 13.58
C SER A 77 -23.60 -5.20 13.16
N ALA A 78 -24.08 -4.42 14.12
CA ALA A 78 -25.01 -3.33 13.88
C ALA A 78 -24.38 -2.14 13.13
N THR A 79 -23.04 -2.02 13.12
CA THR A 79 -22.28 -0.96 12.45
C THR A 79 -21.20 -1.56 11.53
N PRO A 80 -21.60 -2.15 10.38
CA PRO A 80 -20.66 -2.78 9.46
C PRO A 80 -19.67 -1.79 8.81
N GLU A 81 -19.91 -0.50 8.88
CA GLU A 81 -18.97 0.57 8.50
C GLU A 81 -17.67 0.53 9.31
N GLU A 82 -17.70 -0.01 10.54
CA GLU A 82 -16.48 -0.18 11.33
C GLU A 82 -15.50 -1.17 10.69
N ALA A 83 -15.97 -2.07 9.80
CA ALA A 83 -15.11 -2.93 9.01
C ALA A 83 -14.27 -2.13 7.99
N ILE A 84 -14.82 -1.05 7.44
CA ILE A 84 -14.09 -0.10 6.56
C ILE A 84 -13.05 0.63 7.39
N THR A 85 -13.43 1.15 8.57
CA THR A 85 -12.49 1.80 9.49
C THR A 85 -11.35 0.86 9.87
N PHE A 86 -11.66 -0.37 10.27
CA PHE A 86 -10.64 -1.37 10.60
C PHE A 86 -9.73 -1.68 9.41
N ALA A 87 -10.30 -1.88 8.21
CA ALA A 87 -9.52 -2.16 7.02
C ALA A 87 -8.54 -1.04 6.66
N ALA A 88 -8.97 0.22 6.78
CA ALA A 88 -8.13 1.39 6.51
C ALA A 88 -6.91 1.46 7.44
N PHE A 89 -7.08 1.10 8.71
CA PHE A 89 -6.01 1.10 9.72
C PHE A 89 -5.14 -0.17 9.67
N ALA A 90 -5.72 -1.33 9.36
CA ALA A 90 -5.01 -2.60 9.39
C ALA A 90 -4.04 -2.77 8.21
N ALA A 91 -4.41 -2.27 7.03
CA ALA A 91 -3.61 -2.42 5.82
C ALA A 91 -2.34 -1.53 5.83
N GLU A 92 -1.26 -2.06 5.24
CA GLU A 92 -0.06 -1.27 4.91
C GLU A 92 -0.42 -0.13 3.93
N PRO A 93 0.20 1.06 4.02
CA PRO A 93 -0.28 2.27 3.34
C PRO A 93 -0.54 2.09 1.85
N ARG A 94 0.37 1.47 1.10
CA ARG A 94 0.21 1.26 -0.35
C ARG A 94 -0.96 0.35 -0.67
N THR A 95 -1.09 -0.75 0.06
CA THR A 95 -2.20 -1.71 -0.09
C THR A 95 -3.53 -1.06 0.26
N ALA A 96 -3.54 -0.26 1.34
CA ALA A 96 -4.70 0.49 1.80
C ALA A 96 -5.16 1.54 0.77
N ILE A 97 -4.22 2.26 0.17
CA ILE A 97 -4.53 3.26 -0.87
C ILE A 97 -5.02 2.59 -2.15
N TRP A 98 -4.42 1.47 -2.56
CA TRP A 98 -4.89 0.71 -3.73
C TRP A 98 -6.35 0.28 -3.54
N TRP A 99 -6.68 -0.23 -2.35
CA TRP A 99 -8.06 -0.57 -1.97
C TRP A 99 -8.97 0.64 -2.00
N GLY A 100 -8.58 1.75 -1.39
CA GLY A 100 -9.35 3.00 -1.43
C GLY A 100 -9.61 3.47 -2.87
N HIS A 101 -8.60 3.41 -3.73
CA HIS A 101 -8.74 3.75 -5.14
C HIS A 101 -9.76 2.83 -5.86
N ALA A 102 -9.73 1.53 -5.57
CA ALA A 102 -10.72 0.59 -6.09
C ALA A 102 -12.15 0.91 -5.59
N CYS A 103 -12.31 1.24 -4.30
CA CYS A 103 -13.60 1.63 -3.73
C CYS A 103 -14.18 2.90 -4.37
N LEU A 104 -13.32 3.87 -4.69
CA LEU A 104 -13.69 5.15 -5.30
C LEU A 104 -13.80 5.09 -6.83
N SER A 105 -13.53 3.93 -7.45
CA SER A 105 -13.67 3.78 -8.89
C SER A 105 -15.15 3.92 -9.28
N PRO A 106 -15.50 4.89 -10.14
CA PRO A 106 -16.89 5.17 -10.46
C PRO A 106 -17.55 3.96 -11.12
N GLY A 107 -18.81 3.71 -10.78
CA GLY A 107 -19.63 2.76 -11.53
C GLY A 107 -19.84 3.24 -12.96
N ALA A 108 -20.08 2.30 -13.88
CA ALA A 108 -20.40 2.64 -15.26
C ALA A 108 -21.55 3.66 -15.33
N GLY A 109 -21.34 4.75 -16.08
CA GLY A 109 -22.34 5.80 -16.29
C GLY A 109 -22.40 6.89 -15.21
N GLN A 110 -21.59 6.83 -14.15
CA GLN A 110 -21.52 7.93 -13.17
C GLN A 110 -20.64 9.07 -13.67
N ALA A 111 -21.21 10.28 -13.71
CA ALA A 111 -20.47 11.48 -14.02
C ALA A 111 -19.55 11.85 -12.85
N VAL A 112 -18.24 11.85 -13.11
CA VAL A 112 -17.24 12.31 -12.14
C VAL A 112 -16.86 13.76 -12.46
N PRO A 113 -16.64 14.65 -11.48
CA PRO A 113 -16.06 15.97 -11.74
C PRO A 113 -14.64 15.88 -12.32
N ASP A 114 -14.23 16.82 -13.17
CA ASP A 114 -12.87 16.83 -13.74
C ASP A 114 -11.78 16.90 -12.67
N ALA A 115 -12.01 17.66 -11.60
CA ALA A 115 -11.07 17.74 -10.47
C ALA A 115 -10.87 16.38 -9.78
N ASP A 116 -11.95 15.59 -9.63
CA ASP A 116 -11.87 14.27 -9.01
C ASP A 116 -11.22 13.26 -9.96
N ARG A 117 -11.47 13.35 -11.27
CA ARG A 117 -10.74 12.57 -12.28
C ARG A 117 -9.24 12.85 -12.22
N ALA A 118 -8.84 14.12 -12.18
CA ALA A 118 -7.44 14.52 -12.10
C ALA A 118 -6.78 14.01 -10.81
N MET A 119 -7.48 14.14 -9.67
CA MET A 119 -7.00 13.62 -8.38
C MET A 119 -6.81 12.10 -8.40
N MET A 120 -7.78 11.36 -8.93
CA MET A 120 -7.68 9.89 -9.07
C MET A 120 -6.54 9.49 -10.02
N GLY A 121 -6.26 10.30 -11.05
CA GLY A 121 -5.09 10.15 -11.91
C GLY A 121 -3.77 10.21 -11.13
N LEU A 122 -3.59 11.25 -10.30
CA LEU A 122 -2.39 11.40 -9.45
C LEU A 122 -2.22 10.24 -8.46
N VAL A 123 -3.31 9.81 -7.82
CA VAL A 123 -3.31 8.64 -6.93
C VAL A 123 -2.88 7.37 -7.67
N ARG A 124 -3.41 7.16 -8.89
CA ARG A 124 -3.04 6.01 -9.74
C ARG A 124 -1.57 6.06 -10.14
N ASP A 125 -1.05 7.23 -10.51
CA ASP A 125 0.34 7.39 -10.91
C ASP A 125 1.28 7.08 -9.73
N TRP A 126 0.95 7.53 -8.52
CA TRP A 126 1.66 7.13 -7.30
C TRP A 126 1.56 5.62 -7.01
N LEU A 127 0.41 4.99 -7.24
CA LEU A 127 0.26 3.54 -7.04
C LEU A 127 1.16 2.73 -7.99
N LEU A 128 1.39 3.24 -9.21
CA LEU A 128 2.32 2.67 -10.19
C LEU A 128 3.78 2.97 -9.82
N HIS A 129 4.06 4.21 -9.40
CA HIS A 129 5.38 4.74 -9.05
C HIS A 129 5.36 5.39 -7.66
N PRO A 130 5.47 4.60 -6.56
CA PRO A 130 5.29 5.11 -5.19
C PRO A 130 6.55 5.80 -4.66
N ASP A 131 7.10 6.72 -5.45
CA ASP A 131 8.22 7.56 -5.06
C ASP A 131 7.75 8.86 -4.40
N GLU A 132 8.73 9.58 -3.85
CA GLU A 132 8.52 10.82 -3.11
C GLU A 132 7.95 11.95 -3.98
N SER A 133 8.32 11.99 -5.26
CA SER A 133 7.86 13.02 -6.21
C SER A 133 6.36 12.89 -6.48
N HIS A 134 5.90 11.68 -6.81
CA HIS A 134 4.48 11.41 -7.02
C HIS A 134 3.67 11.59 -5.74
N ARG A 135 4.24 11.22 -4.58
CA ARG A 135 3.59 11.42 -3.28
C ARG A 135 3.37 12.91 -3.00
N TRP A 136 4.40 13.73 -3.21
CA TRP A 136 4.34 15.17 -2.99
C TRP A 136 3.43 15.87 -4.00
N ALA A 137 3.48 15.51 -5.28
CA ALA A 137 2.58 16.06 -6.29
C ALA A 137 1.11 15.80 -5.94
N THR A 138 0.79 14.57 -5.49
CA THR A 138 -0.56 14.20 -5.04
C THR A 138 -0.96 14.98 -3.79
N MET A 139 -0.05 15.08 -2.81
CA MET A 139 -0.29 15.85 -1.58
C MET A 139 -0.60 17.32 -1.89
N GLN A 140 0.23 17.97 -2.71
CA GLN A 140 0.06 19.38 -3.08
C GLN A 140 -1.30 19.61 -3.75
N ALA A 141 -1.64 18.80 -4.75
CA ALA A 141 -2.92 18.90 -5.42
C ALA A 141 -4.10 18.74 -4.43
N ALA A 142 -3.98 17.82 -3.46
CA ALA A 142 -5.04 17.54 -2.49
C ALA A 142 -5.16 18.60 -1.39
N LEU A 143 -4.05 19.26 -0.99
CA LEU A 143 -4.06 20.37 -0.03
C LEU A 143 -4.67 21.64 -0.60
N PHE A 144 -4.44 21.91 -1.89
CA PHE A 144 -4.93 23.12 -2.57
C PHE A 144 -6.25 22.90 -3.33
N ALA A 145 -6.87 21.73 -3.23
CA ALA A 145 -8.15 21.45 -3.87
C ALA A 145 -9.27 22.33 -3.27
N THR A 146 -10.09 22.93 -4.15
CA THR A 146 -11.18 23.84 -3.74
C THR A 146 -12.29 23.15 -2.96
N ARG A 147 -12.54 21.86 -3.23
CA ARG A 147 -13.53 21.05 -2.52
C ARG A 147 -12.90 19.82 -1.93
N ARG A 148 -13.41 19.41 -0.76
CA ARG A 148 -12.94 18.24 -0.03
C ARG A 148 -13.76 16.98 -0.41
N SER A 149 -13.62 16.53 -1.65
CA SER A 149 -14.28 15.31 -2.17
C SER A 149 -13.64 14.02 -1.64
N PRO A 150 -14.29 12.84 -1.80
CA PRO A 150 -13.68 11.55 -1.49
C PRO A 150 -12.31 11.35 -2.17
N ALA A 151 -12.18 11.74 -3.45
CA ALA A 151 -10.92 11.64 -4.19
C ALA A 151 -9.81 12.50 -3.54
N VAL A 152 -10.16 13.70 -3.10
CA VAL A 152 -9.25 14.64 -2.42
C VAL A 152 -8.87 14.16 -1.01
N LEU A 153 -9.75 13.45 -0.30
CA LEU A 153 -9.41 12.75 0.94
C LEU A 153 -8.41 11.61 0.69
N LEU A 154 -8.61 10.83 -0.36
CA LEU A 154 -7.69 9.76 -0.79
C LEU A 154 -6.32 10.32 -1.20
N GLY A 155 -6.29 11.47 -1.89
CA GLY A 155 -5.05 12.18 -2.22
C GLY A 155 -4.24 12.60 -0.99
N LEU A 156 -4.89 13.07 0.08
CA LEU A 156 -4.15 13.31 1.35
C LEU A 156 -3.70 12.01 2.03
N ALA A 157 -4.45 10.92 1.88
CA ALA A 157 -3.98 9.61 2.37
C ALA A 157 -2.68 9.19 1.66
N VAL A 158 -2.54 9.42 0.34
CA VAL A 158 -1.26 9.27 -0.37
C VAL A 158 -0.20 10.18 0.24
N GLY A 159 -0.50 11.47 0.40
CA GLY A 159 0.45 12.41 0.95
C GLY A 159 0.97 12.02 2.35
N TRP A 160 0.14 11.42 3.20
CA TRP A 160 0.53 11.00 4.55
C TRP A 160 1.03 9.55 4.65
N SER A 161 1.20 8.84 3.53
CA SER A 161 1.56 7.42 3.52
C SER A 161 3.01 7.13 3.94
N GLY A 162 3.86 8.15 4.00
CA GLY A 162 5.27 8.04 4.38
C GLY A 162 5.95 9.40 4.33
N GLY A 163 7.20 9.46 4.79
CA GLY A 163 8.08 10.63 4.73
C GLY A 163 7.56 11.90 5.42
N PRO A 164 8.34 12.98 5.38
CA PRO A 164 7.89 14.31 5.80
C PRO A 164 6.83 14.86 4.81
N PRO A 165 5.86 15.67 5.27
CA PRO A 165 4.80 16.20 4.41
C PRO A 165 5.30 17.28 3.43
N ALA A 166 6.42 17.95 3.74
CA ALA A 166 7.04 18.94 2.88
C ALA A 166 8.57 18.93 3.08
N PRO A 167 9.37 19.33 2.06
CA PRO A 167 10.83 19.44 2.21
C PRO A 167 11.27 20.35 3.37
N ASN A 168 10.43 21.33 3.72
CA ASN A 168 10.71 22.32 4.76
C ASN A 168 10.09 21.98 6.12
N ASP A 169 9.29 20.91 6.21
CA ASP A 169 8.70 20.40 7.46
C ASP A 169 9.18 18.96 7.66
N PRO A 170 10.26 18.75 8.44
CA PRO A 170 10.90 17.43 8.55
C PRO A 170 10.10 16.45 9.42
N ALA A 171 9.05 16.90 10.13
CA ALA A 171 8.33 16.03 11.03
C ALA A 171 7.43 15.07 10.23
N PRO A 172 7.61 13.74 10.36
CA PRO A 172 6.71 12.80 9.70
C PRO A 172 5.29 12.97 10.24
N ALA A 173 4.30 12.81 9.35
CA ALA A 173 2.91 12.83 9.79
C ALA A 173 2.67 11.71 10.84
N PRO A 174 1.82 11.96 11.86
CA PRO A 174 1.42 10.91 12.79
C PRO A 174 0.88 9.69 12.05
N ARG A 175 1.25 8.48 12.50
CA ARG A 175 0.96 7.22 11.79
C ARG A 175 -0.53 6.95 11.55
N TRP A 176 -1.40 7.50 12.40
CA TRP A 176 -2.86 7.40 12.28
C TRP A 176 -3.47 8.33 11.21
N ARG A 177 -2.73 9.32 10.71
CA ARG A 177 -3.29 10.36 9.83
C ARG A 177 -3.63 9.83 8.45
N GLN A 178 -2.76 8.99 7.87
CA GLN A 178 -3.06 8.32 6.60
C GLN A 178 -4.29 7.41 6.68
N PRO A 179 -4.37 6.43 7.60
CA PRO A 179 -5.53 5.54 7.66
C PRO A 179 -6.82 6.29 8.02
N GLN A 180 -6.75 7.36 8.81
CA GLN A 180 -7.91 8.23 9.06
C GLN A 180 -8.39 8.94 7.79
N ALA A 181 -7.48 9.49 6.98
CA ALA A 181 -7.83 10.14 5.72
C ALA A 181 -8.44 9.17 4.71
N LEU A 182 -7.87 7.96 4.62
CA LEU A 182 -8.40 6.88 3.81
C LEU A 182 -9.79 6.45 4.27
N ASN A 183 -9.99 6.26 5.58
CA ASN A 183 -11.30 5.93 6.13
C ASN A 183 -12.35 7.00 5.77
N ALA A 184 -12.00 8.28 5.94
CA ALA A 184 -12.87 9.38 5.56
C ALA A 184 -13.19 9.36 4.06
N ALA A 185 -12.22 9.06 3.20
CA ALA A 185 -12.43 8.94 1.75
C ALA A 185 -13.47 7.86 1.42
N VAL A 186 -13.27 6.64 1.92
CA VAL A 186 -14.13 5.49 1.60
C VAL A 186 -15.53 5.66 2.20
N LEU A 187 -15.65 6.16 3.44
CA LEU A 187 -16.95 6.41 4.04
C LEU A 187 -17.69 7.58 3.38
N SER A 188 -16.99 8.62 2.92
CA SER A 188 -17.62 9.71 2.15
C SER A 188 -18.14 9.20 0.81
N GLN A 189 -17.36 8.37 0.10
CA GLN A 189 -17.81 7.72 -1.13
C GLN A 189 -19.04 6.84 -0.90
N LEU A 190 -19.06 6.09 0.20
CA LEU A 190 -20.20 5.25 0.57
C LEU A 190 -21.44 6.09 0.90
N ALA A 191 -21.26 7.25 1.55
CA ALA A 191 -22.35 8.16 1.88
C ALA A 191 -22.98 8.78 0.61
N GLU A 192 -22.18 9.08 -0.41
CA GLU A 192 -22.64 9.57 -1.72
C GLU A 192 -23.37 8.49 -2.54
N THR A 193 -23.21 7.21 -2.20
CA THR A 193 -23.91 6.10 -2.87
C THR A 193 -25.41 6.09 -2.51
N PRO A 194 -26.33 5.91 -3.49
CA PRO A 194 -27.78 5.80 -3.23
C PRO A 194 -28.13 4.73 -2.19
N SER A 195 -29.14 4.99 -1.36
CA SER A 195 -29.46 4.18 -0.17
C SER A 195 -29.90 2.74 -0.48
N ASP A 196 -30.52 2.52 -1.64
CA ASP A 196 -30.98 1.23 -2.14
C ASP A 196 -29.80 0.27 -2.44
N VAL A 197 -28.67 0.80 -2.92
CA VAL A 197 -27.48 0.00 -3.25
C VAL A 197 -26.34 0.15 -2.24
N ARG A 198 -26.42 1.10 -1.30
CA ARG A 198 -25.36 1.41 -0.32
C ARG A 198 -24.93 0.18 0.50
N ARG A 199 -25.88 -0.64 0.95
CA ARG A 199 -25.57 -1.85 1.72
C ARG A 199 -24.74 -2.85 0.91
N GLY A 200 -25.11 -3.08 -0.35
CA GLY A 200 -24.34 -3.93 -1.25
C GLY A 200 -22.95 -3.36 -1.51
N ARG A 201 -22.85 -2.05 -1.75
CA ARG A 201 -21.56 -1.36 -1.94
C ARG A 201 -20.64 -1.47 -0.72
N LEU A 202 -21.18 -1.36 0.49
CA LEU A 202 -20.42 -1.58 1.71
C LEU A 202 -19.86 -3.00 1.75
N GLN A 203 -20.69 -4.00 1.43
CA GLN A 203 -20.25 -5.40 1.40
C GLN A 203 -19.12 -5.60 0.39
N ASP A 204 -19.25 -5.05 -0.83
CA ASP A 204 -18.20 -5.09 -1.86
C ASP A 204 -16.87 -4.50 -1.35
N TYR A 205 -16.93 -3.34 -0.66
CA TYR A 205 -15.74 -2.70 -0.11
C TYR A 205 -15.05 -3.56 0.95
N VAL A 206 -15.84 -4.20 1.80
CA VAL A 206 -15.29 -5.06 2.86
C VAL A 206 -14.79 -6.40 2.30
N ASP A 207 -15.45 -6.96 1.29
CA ASP A 207 -14.98 -8.17 0.60
C ASP A 207 -13.66 -7.92 -0.15
N ALA A 208 -13.54 -6.74 -0.80
CA ALA A 208 -12.28 -6.31 -1.40
C ALA A 208 -11.18 -6.17 -0.34
N ALA A 209 -11.49 -5.63 0.85
CA ALA A 209 -10.52 -5.54 1.95
C ALA A 209 -10.12 -6.93 2.48
N ALA A 210 -11.08 -7.84 2.67
CA ALA A 210 -10.82 -9.21 3.12
C ALA A 210 -9.86 -9.94 2.17
N ALA A 211 -10.05 -9.77 0.85
CA ALA A 211 -9.17 -10.36 -0.15
C ALA A 211 -7.71 -9.92 -0.01
N LEU A 212 -7.45 -8.66 0.40
CA LEU A 212 -6.09 -8.15 0.64
C LEU A 212 -5.41 -8.79 1.85
N PHE A 213 -6.20 -9.19 2.84
CA PHE A 213 -5.71 -9.82 4.07
C PHE A 213 -5.45 -11.31 3.90
N GLY A 214 -5.61 -11.87 2.69
CA GLY A 214 -5.53 -13.31 2.45
C GLY A 214 -6.70 -14.07 3.05
N VAL A 215 -7.80 -13.38 3.30
CA VAL A 215 -9.02 -13.91 3.91
C VAL A 215 -10.01 -14.21 2.78
N ARG A 216 -10.11 -15.47 2.36
CA ARG A 216 -11.22 -15.99 1.54
C ARG A 216 -12.07 -16.92 2.38
#